data_AF-A0A9Y2NAM1-F1
#
_entry.id   AF-A0A9Y2NAM1-F1
#
_cell.length_a   1.000
_cell.length_b   1.000
_cell.length_c   1.000
_cell.angle_alpha   90.00
_cell.angle_beta   90.00
_cell.angle_gamma   90.00
#
_symmetry.space_group_name_H-M   'P 1'
#
loop_
_entity.id
_entity.type
_entity.pdbx_description
1 polymer ?
#
loop_
_entity_poly.entity_id
_entity_poly.type
_entity_poly.pdbx_seq_one_letter_code
_entity_poly.pdbx_strand_id
1 'polypeptide(L)'
;MTVEQRIAAFRTEVVPAIEEKAKGVRSRFYDTEFYSARVTDVWVWEAVDHAAYQRLVDVLRETPFWDRWFDVAEILVGVEKTATRTTTASTWSPASRPRARTRSGRGRPGRGGRWPCR
;
A
#
# COMPACT_ATOMS: atom_id res chain seq x y z
N MET A 1 23.46 6.45 -16.37
CA MET A 1 23.75 5.75 -15.10
C MET A 1 22.74 4.62 -14.97
N THR A 2 23.17 3.38 -14.77
CA THR A 2 22.24 2.24 -14.64
C THR A 2 21.57 2.26 -13.26
N VAL A 3 20.39 1.63 -13.12
CA VAL A 3 19.65 1.54 -11.84
C VAL A 3 20.55 1.00 -10.72
N GLU A 4 21.28 -0.08 -10.99
CA GLU A 4 22.21 -0.73 -10.05
C GLU A 4 23.33 0.22 -9.59
N GLN A 5 23.89 1.01 -10.48
CA GLN A 5 24.91 2.00 -10.14
C GLN A 5 24.35 3.11 -9.24
N ARG A 6 23.09 3.53 -9.45
CA ARG A 6 22.44 4.51 -8.57
C ARG A 6 22.22 3.94 -7.17
N ILE A 7 21.73 2.71 -7.09
CA ILE A 7 21.47 2.03 -5.82
C ILE A 7 22.78 1.82 -5.05
N ALA A 8 23.86 1.45 -5.73
CA ALA A 8 25.18 1.29 -5.11
C ALA A 8 25.68 2.62 -4.53
N ALA A 9 25.63 3.71 -5.31
CA ALA A 9 26.07 5.02 -4.85
C ALA A 9 25.17 5.60 -3.74
N PHE A 10 23.86 5.38 -3.83
CA PHE A 10 22.90 5.69 -2.77
C PHE A 10 23.25 4.98 -1.46
N ARG A 11 23.60 3.69 -1.52
CA ARG A 11 24.00 2.91 -0.33
C ARG A 11 25.31 3.41 0.30
N THR A 12 26.18 4.04 -0.46
CA THR A 12 27.46 4.55 0.06
C THR A 12 27.37 5.99 0.57
N GLU A 13 26.53 6.82 -0.06
CA GLU A 13 26.50 8.26 0.23
C GLU A 13 25.33 8.67 1.13
N VAL A 14 24.20 7.97 1.05
CA VAL A 14 22.95 8.39 1.72
C VAL A 14 22.65 7.51 2.94
N VAL A 15 22.71 6.19 2.77
CA VAL A 15 22.37 5.24 3.85
C VAL A 15 23.21 5.44 5.11
N PRO A 16 24.56 5.62 5.04
CA PRO A 16 25.37 5.76 6.24
C PRO A 16 25.03 7.01 7.04
N ALA A 17 24.75 8.14 6.36
CA ALA A 17 24.36 9.39 7.02
C ALA A 17 23.05 9.22 7.80
N ILE A 18 22.10 8.46 7.25
CA ILE A 18 20.82 8.17 7.91
C ILE A 18 21.03 7.24 9.10
N GLU A 19 21.79 6.15 8.93
CA GLU A 19 22.07 5.20 10.02
C GLU A 19 22.78 5.87 11.20
N GLU A 20 23.69 6.80 10.92
CA GLU A 20 24.43 7.56 11.93
C GLU A 20 23.50 8.52 12.68
N LYS A 21 22.79 9.38 11.95
CA LYS A 21 22.14 10.58 12.50
C LYS A 21 20.64 10.43 12.76
N ALA A 22 19.92 9.61 11.98
CA ALA A 22 18.47 9.47 12.09
C ALA A 22 18.09 8.29 13.00
N LYS A 23 17.95 8.56 14.31
CA LYS A 23 17.47 7.57 15.30
C LYS A 23 15.95 7.60 15.43
N GLY A 24 15.37 6.43 15.68
CA GLY A 24 13.92 6.27 15.89
C GLY A 24 13.10 6.17 14.60
N VAL A 25 13.74 5.78 13.49
CA VAL A 25 13.07 5.56 12.21
C VAL A 25 13.28 4.13 11.72
N ARG A 26 12.30 3.60 10.98
CA ARG A 26 12.40 2.35 10.21
C ARG A 26 12.09 2.66 8.76
N SER A 27 12.75 1.96 7.86
CA SER A 27 12.59 2.17 6.42
C SER A 27 12.26 0.87 5.71
N ARG A 28 11.46 0.97 4.65
CA ARG A 28 11.22 -0.11 3.70
C ARG A 28 11.28 0.44 2.29
N PHE A 29 12.09 -0.19 1.45
CA PHE A 29 12.30 0.23 0.07
C PHE A 29 11.68 -0.80 -0.87
N TYR A 30 10.84 -0.33 -1.78
CA TYR A 30 10.06 -1.16 -2.69
C TYR A 30 10.39 -0.81 -4.14
N ASP A 31 10.72 -1.82 -4.93
CA ASP A 31 10.81 -1.70 -6.39
C ASP A 31 9.39 -1.75 -6.98
N THR A 32 9.05 -0.74 -7.77
CA THR A 32 7.75 -0.59 -8.43
C THR A 32 7.87 -0.46 -9.94
N GLU A 33 9.08 -0.50 -10.50
CA GLU A 33 9.34 -0.27 -11.92
C GLU A 33 8.56 -1.24 -12.82
N PHE A 34 8.33 -2.47 -12.36
CA PHE A 34 7.54 -3.45 -13.09
C PHE A 34 6.02 -3.16 -13.09
N TYR A 35 5.51 -2.50 -12.05
CA TYR A 35 4.06 -2.33 -11.82
C TYR A 35 3.56 -0.92 -12.16
N SER A 36 4.45 0.06 -12.27
CA SER A 36 4.11 1.46 -12.53
C SER A 36 5.11 2.07 -13.49
N ALA A 37 4.60 2.78 -14.50
CA ALA A 37 5.44 3.61 -15.36
C ALA A 37 5.73 5.01 -14.77
N ARG A 38 5.08 5.37 -13.65
CA ARG A 38 5.17 6.73 -13.07
C ARG A 38 6.36 6.89 -12.12
N VAL A 39 6.66 5.86 -11.35
CA VAL A 39 7.74 5.85 -10.35
C VAL A 39 8.42 4.50 -10.40
N THR A 40 9.75 4.48 -10.24
CA THR A 40 10.55 3.25 -10.20
C THR A 40 10.64 2.71 -8.79
N ASP A 41 10.69 3.59 -7.79
CA ASP A 41 10.98 3.24 -6.40
C ASP A 41 9.98 3.90 -5.44
N VAL A 42 9.58 3.16 -4.40
CA VAL A 42 8.80 3.68 -3.27
C VAL A 42 9.58 3.45 -1.98
N TRP A 43 9.87 4.54 -1.27
CA TRP A 43 10.53 4.48 0.03
C TRP A 43 9.57 4.89 1.15
N VAL A 44 9.23 3.94 2.01
CA VAL A 44 8.36 4.15 3.15
C VAL A 44 9.19 4.30 4.41
N TRP A 45 8.87 5.34 5.18
CA TRP A 45 9.50 5.63 6.46
C TRP A 45 8.45 5.61 7.58
N GLU A 46 8.79 4.92 8.65
CA GLU A 46 8.04 4.93 9.91
C GLU A 46 8.91 5.63 10.96
N ALA A 47 8.38 6.65 11.62
CA ALA A 47 9.06 7.38 12.68
C ALA A 47 8.29 7.22 14.00
N VAL A 48 9.02 7.06 15.11
CA VAL A 48 8.40 6.92 16.44
C VAL A 48 7.67 8.20 16.88
N ASP A 49 8.11 9.36 16.39
CA ASP A 49 7.51 10.66 16.64
C ASP A 49 7.85 11.64 15.49
N HIS A 50 7.26 12.83 15.55
CA HIS A 50 7.50 13.87 14.55
C HIS A 50 8.94 14.39 14.56
N ALA A 51 9.61 14.41 15.72
CA ALA A 51 10.98 14.89 15.82
C ALA A 51 11.98 13.94 15.14
N ALA A 52 11.73 12.63 15.20
CA ALA A 52 12.49 11.62 14.48
C ALA A 52 12.30 11.76 12.96
N TYR A 53 11.07 12.05 12.51
CA TYR A 53 10.81 12.38 11.10
C TYR A 53 11.55 13.64 10.67
N GLN A 54 11.53 14.71 11.48
CA GLN A 54 12.23 15.95 11.15
C GLN A 54 13.74 15.73 11.02
N ARG A 55 14.36 15.02 11.98
CA ARG A 55 15.79 14.67 11.91
C ARG A 55 16.12 13.87 10.64
N LEU A 56 15.26 12.94 10.23
CA LEU A 56 15.46 12.19 8.98
C LEU A 56 15.47 13.14 7.77
N VAL A 57 14.50 14.05 7.67
CA VAL A 57 14.43 15.02 6.57
C VAL A 57 15.65 15.94 6.56
N ASP A 58 16.08 16.41 7.73
CA ASP A 58 17.26 17.27 7.85
C ASP A 58 18.53 16.54 7.37
N VAL A 59 18.72 15.29 7.78
CA VAL A 59 19.84 14.46 7.31
C VAL A 59 19.78 14.23 5.81
N LEU A 60 18.61 13.92 5.25
CA LEU A 60 18.46 13.72 3.81
C LEU A 60 18.80 14.98 3.02
N ARG A 61 18.48 16.18 3.53
CA ARG A 61 18.85 17.46 2.90
C ARG A 61 20.36 17.71 2.86
N GLU A 62 21.11 17.12 3.79
CA GLU A 62 22.57 17.19 3.79
C GLU A 62 23.23 16.20 2.81
N THR A 63 22.44 15.34 2.16
CA THR A 63 22.94 14.34 1.20
C THR A 63 22.57 14.70 -0.25
N PRO A 64 23.28 14.15 -1.26
CA PRO A 64 22.90 14.33 -2.67
C PRO A 64 21.61 13.60 -3.09
N PHE A 65 20.79 13.13 -2.13
CA PHE A 65 19.58 12.34 -2.39
C PHE A 65 18.61 13.02 -3.37
N TRP A 66 18.31 14.30 -3.13
CA TRP A 66 17.26 15.05 -3.85
C TRP A 66 17.64 15.50 -5.26
N ASP A 67 18.92 15.87 -5.47
CA ASP A 67 19.34 16.56 -6.70
C ASP A 67 20.21 15.69 -7.61
N ARG A 68 20.65 14.52 -7.14
CA ARG A 68 21.56 13.65 -7.90
C ARG A 68 21.03 12.24 -8.08
N TRP A 69 20.52 11.63 -7.02
CA TRP A 69 20.25 10.18 -7.03
C TRP A 69 18.79 9.86 -7.35
N PHE A 70 17.84 10.68 -6.88
CA PHE A 70 16.41 10.47 -7.07
C PHE A 70 15.73 11.73 -7.59
N ASP A 71 14.78 11.55 -8.51
CA ASP A 71 13.78 12.56 -8.82
C ASP A 71 12.53 12.24 -7.99
N VAL A 72 12.22 13.09 -7.02
CA VAL A 72 11.14 12.82 -6.05
C VAL A 72 9.80 13.30 -6.59
N ALA A 73 9.01 12.34 -7.08
CA ALA A 73 7.69 12.63 -7.65
C ALA A 73 6.69 13.16 -6.61
N GLU A 74 6.69 12.60 -5.39
CA GLU A 74 5.76 13.00 -4.33
C GLU A 74 6.25 12.54 -2.94
N ILE A 75 5.91 13.31 -1.91
CA ILE A 75 6.13 12.94 -0.49
C ILE A 75 4.78 12.97 0.21
N LEU A 76 4.37 11.81 0.74
CA LEU A 76 3.12 11.67 1.48
C LEU A 76 3.44 11.50 2.97
N VAL A 77 2.99 12.45 3.79
CA VAL A 77 3.15 12.40 5.25
C VAL A 77 1.81 12.06 5.88
N GLY A 78 1.82 11.09 6.80
CA GLY A 78 0.62 10.64 7.50
C GLY A 78 0.93 10.09 8.89
N VAL A 79 -0.11 9.99 9.70
CA VAL A 79 -0.07 9.33 11.02
C VAL A 79 -0.87 8.05 10.92
N GLU A 80 -0.31 6.94 11.42
CA GLU A 80 -1.01 5.67 11.46
C GLU A 80 -2.31 5.81 12.26
N LYS A 81 -3.44 5.46 11.65
CA LYS A 81 -4.72 5.39 12.34
C LYS A 81 -4.90 3.99 12.94
N THR A 82 -5.20 3.94 14.24
CA THR A 82 -5.47 2.72 15.02
C THR A 82 -6.70 1.92 14.55
N ALA A 83 -7.50 2.46 13.63
CA ALA A 83 -8.70 1.80 13.10
C ALA A 83 -8.42 0.67 12.07
N THR A 84 -7.16 0.33 11.82
CA THR A 84 -6.79 -0.74 10.88
C THR A 84 -5.93 -1.79 11.56
N ARG A 85 -6.49 -2.46 12.58
CA ARG A 85 -6.04 -3.82 12.90
C ARG A 85 -6.25 -4.64 11.63
N THR A 86 -5.16 -5.10 11.04
CA THR A 86 -5.09 -5.99 9.88
C THR A 86 -6.34 -6.84 9.80
N THR A 87 -7.25 -6.52 8.88
CA THR A 87 -8.21 -7.51 8.44
C THR A 87 -7.36 -8.50 7.65
N THR A 88 -6.78 -9.47 8.36
CA THR A 88 -6.39 -10.71 7.72
C THR A 88 -7.64 -11.14 6.99
N ALA A 89 -7.58 -11.21 5.66
CA ALA A 89 -8.66 -11.78 4.86
C ALA A 89 -8.72 -13.28 5.19
N SER A 90 -9.18 -13.64 6.39
CA SER A 90 -9.55 -14.99 6.73
C SER A 90 -10.90 -15.25 6.10
N THR A 91 -10.82 -15.79 4.88
CA THR A 91 -11.86 -16.61 4.26
C THR A 91 -13.16 -15.87 3.94
N TRP A 92 -13.20 -15.26 2.76
CA TRP A 92 -14.48 -15.06 2.08
C TRP A 92 -15.06 -16.45 1.75
N SER A 93 -16.04 -16.90 2.53
CA SER A 93 -16.82 -18.10 2.25
C SER A 93 -18.12 -17.68 1.56
N PRO A 94 -18.32 -17.95 0.26
CA PRO A 94 -19.57 -17.63 -0.43
C PRO A 94 -20.58 -18.74 -0.16
N ALA A 95 -21.03 -18.88 1.09
CA ALA A 95 -21.99 -19.93 1.45
C ALA A 95 -22.95 -19.49 2.55
N SER A 96 -23.75 -18.47 2.25
CA SER A 96 -25.06 -18.32 2.88
C SER A 96 -26.08 -17.83 1.85
N ARG A 97 -26.39 -18.71 0.89
CA ARG A 97 -27.66 -18.61 0.17
C ARG A 97 -28.77 -18.63 1.23
N PRO A 98 -29.70 -17.67 1.26
CA PRO A 98 -30.82 -17.73 2.18
C PRO A 98 -31.63 -18.99 1.85
N ARG A 99 -31.85 -19.84 2.86
CA ARG A 99 -32.75 -20.99 2.76
C ARG A 99 -34.10 -20.49 2.27
N ALA A 100 -34.51 -20.89 1.07
CA ALA A 100 -35.82 -20.60 0.55
C ALA A 100 -36.86 -21.12 1.57
N ARG A 101 -37.59 -20.19 2.16
CA ARG A 101 -38.69 -20.46 3.08
C ARG A 101 -39.76 -21.17 2.24
N THR A 102 -39.92 -22.47 2.44
CA THR A 102 -41.00 -23.24 1.80
C THR A 102 -42.33 -22.71 2.32
N ARG A 103 -43.00 -21.91 1.48
CA ARG A 103 -44.37 -21.45 1.70
C ARG A 103 -45.29 -22.66 1.50
N SER A 104 -45.70 -23.29 2.60
CA SER A 104 -46.77 -24.28 2.59
C SER A 104 -48.10 -23.60 2.27
N GLY A 105 -48.42 -23.49 0.98
CA GLY A 105 -49.73 -23.08 0.50
C GLY A 105 -50.36 -24.21 -0.31
N ARG A 106 -51.23 -25.00 0.31
CA ARG A 106 -52.19 -25.85 -0.40
C ARG A 106 -53.18 -24.93 -1.13
N GLY A 107 -53.35 -25.12 -2.45
CA GLY A 107 -54.43 -24.43 -3.17
C GLY A 107 -54.41 -24.57 -4.69
N ARG A 108 -54.81 -25.76 -5.18
CA ARG A 108 -55.45 -26.11 -6.49
C ARG A 108 -54.85 -25.66 -7.85
N PRO A 109 -54.91 -26.54 -8.89
CA PRO A 109 -54.42 -26.24 -10.23
C PRO A 109 -55.52 -25.58 -11.09
N GLY A 110 -55.17 -24.51 -11.80
CA GLY A 110 -56.07 -23.77 -12.69
C GLY A 110 -55.36 -23.32 -13.96
N ARG A 111 -55.56 -24.11 -15.02
CA ARG A 111 -55.49 -23.84 -16.47
C ARG A 111 -54.93 -22.49 -16.95
N GLY A 112 -54.01 -22.60 -17.91
CA GLY A 112 -53.99 -21.79 -19.13
C GLY A 112 -53.15 -20.51 -19.07
N GLY A 113 -52.20 -20.37 -19.99
CA GLY A 113 -51.49 -19.10 -20.16
C GLY A 113 -50.15 -19.26 -20.85
N ARG A 114 -50.17 -19.12 -22.17
CA ARG A 114 -49.04 -19.11 -23.10
C ARG A 114 -48.26 -17.77 -22.99
N TRP A 115 -47.05 -17.76 -23.56
CA TRP A 115 -46.24 -16.60 -24.05
C TRP A 115 -45.08 -16.08 -23.15
N PRO A 116 -44.07 -15.38 -23.72
CA PRO A 116 -43.01 -15.89 -24.61
C PRO A 116 -41.60 -15.54 -24.11
N CYS A 117 -40.58 -16.19 -24.68
CA CYS A 117 -39.21 -15.68 -24.63
C CYS A 117 -39.05 -14.47 -25.54
N ARG A 118 -38.57 -13.35 -24.99
CA ARG A 118 -37.68 -12.42 -25.69
C ARG A 118 -36.72 -11.77 -24.70
#